data_AF-A0A497II38-F1
#
_entry.id   AF-A0A497II38-F1
#
_cell.length_a   1.000
_cell.length_b   1.000
_cell.length_c   1.000
_cell.angle_alpha   90.00
_cell.angle_beta   90.00
_cell.angle_gamma   90.00
#
_symmetry.space_group_name_H-M   'P 1'
#
loop_
_entity.id
_entity.type
_entity.pdbx_description
1 polymer ?
#
loop_
_entity_poly.entity_id
_entity_poly.type
_entity_poly.pdbx_seq_one_letter_code
_entity_poly.pdbx_strand_id
1 'polypeptide(L)' 'MMNDSSDVFQIFSIWNSSRSPICSTVKDVMSVGVVSVSENDSIDAMLLLFRRYHFHTYPVVSDRGELVGVIDQDIIL' A
#
# COMPACT_ATOMS: atom_id res chain seq x y z
N MET A 1 -1.75 23.47 34.43
CA MET A 1 -0.55 23.77 33.63
C MET A 1 -0.04 22.43 33.11
N MET A 2 -0.45 22.03 31.90
CA MET A 2 0.10 20.85 31.20
C MET A 2 1.44 21.29 30.61
N ASN A 3 2.56 20.72 31.06
CA ASN A 3 3.87 21.28 30.70
C ASN A 3 5.00 20.24 30.54
N ASP A 4 4.67 18.99 30.23
CA ASP A 4 5.66 17.98 29.82
C ASP A 4 5.27 17.36 28.47
N SER A 5 6.28 17.05 27.65
CA SER A 5 6.14 16.27 26.41
C SER A 5 5.54 14.89 26.69
N SER A 6 5.70 14.33 27.89
CA SER A 6 5.08 13.05 28.27
C SER A 6 3.55 13.12 28.35
N ASP A 7 2.98 14.25 28.77
CA ASP A 7 1.52 14.46 28.88
C ASP A 7 0.84 14.42 27.50
N VAL A 8 1.47 15.03 26.48
CA VAL A 8 0.93 15.04 25.11
C VAL A 8 0.97 13.64 24.49
N PHE A 9 1.98 12.82 24.80
CA PHE A 9 2.03 11.43 24.34
C PHE A 9 0.96 10.58 25.02
N GLN A 10 0.68 10.75 26.32
CA GLN A 10 -0.40 10.03 26.98
C GLN A 10 -1.78 10.40 26.43
N ILE A 11 -2.03 11.68 26.17
CA ILE A 11 -3.28 12.15 25.56
C ILE A 11 -3.45 11.56 24.14
N PHE A 12 -2.36 11.50 23.36
CA PHE A 12 -2.38 10.88 22.03
C PHE A 12 -2.68 9.38 22.10
N SER A 13 -2.10 8.66 23.08
CA SER A 13 -2.38 7.24 23.30
C SER A 13 -3.82 6.97 23.71
N ILE A 14 -4.39 7.78 24.61
CA ILE A 14 -5.80 7.67 25.03
C ILE A 14 -6.73 7.93 23.84
N TRP A 15 -6.43 8.92 23.01
CA TRP A 15 -7.20 9.21 21.80
C TRP A 15 -7.13 8.05 20.78
N ASN A 16 -5.98 7.38 20.67
CA ASN A 16 -5.79 6.22 19.79
C ASN A 16 -6.58 4.99 20.26
N SER A 17 -6.71 4.77 21.57
CA SER A 17 -7.44 3.61 22.13
C SER A 17 -8.96 3.71 22.05
N SER A 18 -9.54 4.90 21.82
CA SER A 18 -11.00 5.11 21.69
C SER A 18 -11.51 5.14 20.24
N ARG A 19 -10.67 4.77 19.26
CA ARG A 19 -11.03 4.83 17.84
C ARG A 19 -12.05 3.73 17.49
N SER A 20 -13.30 4.15 17.27
CA SER A 20 -14.27 3.41 16.46
C SER A 20 -13.62 3.09 15.09
N PRO A 21 -13.90 1.95 14.42
CA PRO A 21 -13.24 1.52 13.16
C PRO A 21 -13.30 2.57 12.03
N ILE A 22 -14.18 3.56 12.15
CA ILE A 22 -14.28 4.76 11.31
C ILE A 22 -13.12 5.76 11.46
N CYS A 23 -12.17 5.57 12.38
CA CYS A 23 -11.05 6.49 12.63
C CYS A 23 -9.68 5.88 12.25
N SER A 24 -9.64 5.00 11.25
CA SER A 24 -8.39 4.46 10.69
C SER A 24 -7.89 5.38 9.58
N THR A 25 -6.58 5.64 9.49
CA THR A 25 -6.00 6.34 8.34
C THR A 25 -5.75 5.36 7.20
N VAL A 26 -5.62 5.86 5.97
CA VAL A 26 -5.28 5.01 4.81
C VAL A 26 -4.00 4.20 5.06
N LYS A 27 -3.02 4.81 5.73
CA LYS A 27 -1.76 4.16 6.08
C LYS A 27 -1.94 2.95 7.02
N ASP A 28 -2.99 2.96 7.85
CA ASP A 28 -3.25 1.91 8.82
C ASP A 28 -3.91 0.66 8.19
N VAL A 29 -4.54 0.84 7.02
CA VAL A 29 -5.30 -0.23 6.34
C VAL A 29 -4.66 -0.71 5.04
N MET A 30 -3.74 0.06 4.46
CA MET A 30 -3.06 -0.31 3.22
C MET A 30 -2.08 -1.48 3.42
N SER A 31 -1.90 -2.30 2.39
CA SER A 31 -0.82 -3.29 2.36
C SER A 31 0.52 -2.64 2.03
N VAL A 32 1.57 -3.02 2.75
CA VAL A 32 2.95 -2.58 2.51
C VAL A 32 3.77 -3.68 1.85
N GLY A 33 4.75 -3.33 1.02
CA GLY A 33 5.57 -4.32 0.31
C GLY A 33 4.79 -5.10 -0.75
N VAL A 34 3.94 -4.41 -1.50
CA VAL A 34 3.14 -5.01 -2.59
C VAL A 34 4.04 -5.53 -3.71
N VAL A 35 3.56 -6.54 -4.44
CA VAL A 35 4.23 -7.02 -5.64
C VAL A 35 3.97 -6.02 -6.77
N SER A 36 5.03 -5.48 -7.36
CA SER A 36 4.99 -4.59 -8.51
C SER A 36 5.69 -5.22 -9.71
N VAL A 37 5.44 -4.67 -10.90
CA VAL A 37 6.18 -5.01 -12.12
C VAL A 37 7.01 -3.84 -12.60
N SER A 38 8.14 -4.12 -13.25
CA SER A 38 8.94 -3.09 -13.89
C SER A 38 8.26 -2.62 -15.17
N GLU A 39 8.41 -1.34 -15.51
CA GLU A 39 8.03 -0.81 -16.84
C GLU A 39 8.76 -1.47 -18.01
N ASN A 40 9.87 -2.17 -17.72
CA ASN A 40 10.68 -2.90 -18.68
C ASN A 40 10.41 -4.42 -18.70
N ASP A 41 9.49 -4.92 -17.85
CA ASP A 41 9.15 -6.35 -17.82
C ASP A 41 8.42 -6.78 -19.10
N SER A 42 8.69 -8.01 -19.54
CA SER A 42 7.95 -8.59 -20.67
C SER A 42 6.53 -9.01 -20.27
N ILE A 43 5.63 -9.04 -21.24
CA ILE A 43 4.26 -9.51 -21.04
C ILE A 43 4.24 -10.95 -20.52
N ASP A 44 5.11 -11.83 -21.03
CA ASP A 44 5.22 -13.21 -20.55
C ASP A 44 5.55 -13.30 -19.05
N ALA A 45 6.46 -12.45 -18.56
CA ALA A 45 6.78 -12.39 -17.15
C ALA A 45 5.57 -11.93 -16.30
N MET A 46 4.82 -10.94 -16.79
CA MET A 46 3.56 -10.49 -16.18
C MET A 46 2.51 -11.60 -16.14
N LEU A 47 2.34 -12.37 -17.22
CA LEU A 47 1.40 -13.50 -17.28
C LEU A 47 1.74 -14.60 -16.25
N LEU A 48 3.02 -14.84 -16.00
CA LEU A 48 3.44 -15.75 -14.93
C LEU A 48 3.06 -15.22 -13.54
N LEU A 49 3.09 -13.91 -13.33
CA LEU A 49 2.65 -13.29 -12.07
C LEU A 49 1.13 -13.43 -11.88
N PHE A 50 0.31 -13.17 -12.90
CA PHE A 50 -1.15 -13.41 -12.85
C PHE A 50 -1.51 -14.88 -12.59
N ARG A 51 -0.71 -15.81 -13.10
CA ARG A 51 -0.91 -17.25 -12.82
C ARG A 51 -0.47 -17.64 -11.41
N ARG A 52 0.57 -16.99 -10.88
CA ARG A 52 1.15 -17.29 -9.57
C ARG A 52 0.36 -16.67 -8.42
N TYR A 53 -0.14 -15.46 -8.60
CA TYR A 53 -0.90 -14.72 -7.59
C TYR A 53 -2.29 -14.41 -8.12
N HIS A 54 -3.29 -14.46 -7.25
CA HIS A 54 -4.68 -14.11 -7.58
C HIS A 54 -4.94 -12.59 -7.54
N PHE A 55 -3.96 -11.79 -7.95
CA PHE A 55 -4.14 -10.34 -8.09
C PHE A 55 -4.57 -10.03 -9.51
N HIS A 56 -5.65 -9.27 -9.64
CA HIS A 56 -6.15 -8.82 -10.93
C HIS A 56 -5.42 -7.58 -11.45
N THR A 57 -4.67 -6.88 -10.59
CA THR A 57 -4.06 -5.61 -10.93
C THR A 57 -2.67 -5.49 -10.30
N TYR A 58 -1.71 -4.94 -11.04
CA TYR A 58 -0.35 -4.69 -10.56
C TYR A 58 0.06 -3.23 -10.81
N PRO A 59 0.71 -2.57 -9.84
CA PRO A 59 1.38 -1.30 -10.08
C PRO A 59 2.63 -1.52 -10.95
N VAL A 60 2.82 -0.65 -11.92
CA VAL A 60 4.04 -0.59 -12.73
C VAL A 60 4.97 0.46 -12.16
N VAL A 61 6.20 0.06 -11.84
CA VAL A 61 7.21 0.93 -11.25
C VAL A 61 8.41 1.08 -12.19
N SER A 62 8.98 2.29 -12.22
CA SER A 62 10.24 2.53 -12.92
C SER A 62 11.43 1.97 -12.14
N ASP A 63 12.61 1.94 -12.77
CA ASP A 63 13.85 1.54 -12.12
C ASP A 63 14.24 2.45 -10.92
N ARG A 64 13.63 3.64 -10.82
CA ARG A 64 13.80 4.57 -9.68
C ARG A 64 12.82 4.29 -8.53
N GLY A 65 11.92 3.32 -8.68
CA GLY A 65 10.88 3.01 -7.71
C GLY A 65 9.69 3.96 -7.75
N GLU A 66 9.52 4.72 -8.84
CA GLU A 66 8.38 5.62 -9.02
C GLU A 66 7.22 4.86 -9.66
N LEU A 67 5.99 5.12 -9.20
CA LEU A 67 4.78 4.56 -9.82
C LEU A 67 4.55 5.26 -11.17
N VAL A 68 4.65 4.50 -12.26
CA VAL A 68 4.47 5.02 -13.64
C VAL A 68 3.16 4.58 -14.28
N GLY A 69 2.49 3.57 -13.72
CA GLY A 69 1.22 3.09 -14.27
C GLY A 69 0.62 1.94 -13.49
N VAL A 70 -0.45 1.39 -14.07
CA VAL A 70 -1.19 0.25 -13.53
C VAL A 70 -1.55 -0.67 -14.69
N ILE A 71 -1.40 -1.98 -14.48
CA ILE A 71 -1.83 -3.01 -15.42
C ILE A 71 -2.94 -3.82 -14.78
N ASP A 72 -4.00 -4.06 -15.55
CA ASP A 72 -5.11 -4.91 -15.18
C ASP A 72 -5.16 -6.18 -16.05
N GLN A 73 -5.53 -7.30 -15.43
CA GLN A 73 -5.60 -8.59 -16.08
C GLN A 73 -6.58 -8.58 -17.27
N ASP A 74 -7.72 -7.89 -17.15
CA ASP A 74 -8.77 -7.86 -18.17
C ASP A 74 -8.36 -7.07 -19.43
N ILE A 75 -7.28 -6.29 -19.35
CA ILE A 75 -6.71 -5.57 -20.50
C ILE A 75 -5.76 -6.48 -21.29
N ILE A 76 -5.17 -7.49 -20.65
CA ILE A 76 -4.13 -8.34 -21.23
C ILE A 76 -4.67 -9.68 -21.74
N LEU A 77 -5.65 -10.28 -21.06
CA LEU A 77 -6.21 -11.61 -21.37
C LEU A 77 -7.58 -11.52 -22.05
#